data_AF-A0A090W7W4-F1
#
_entry.id   AF-A0A090W7W4-F1
#
_cell.length_a   1.000
_cell.length_b   1.000
_cell.length_c   1.000
_cell.angle_alpha   90.00
_cell.angle_beta   90.00
_cell.angle_gamma   90.00
#
_symmetry.space_group_name_H-M   'P 1'
#
loop_
_entity.id
_entity.type
_entity.pdbx_description
1 polymer ?
#
loop_
_entity_poly.entity_id
_entity_poly.type
_entity_poly.pdbx_seq_one_letter_code
_entity_poly.pdbx_strand_id
1 'polypeptide(L)' 'MKRKLRINGHSHLLPYPEEIPEFMREKGIFWVDKERKFMLQKGWKRPVTDSSFF' A
#
# COMPACT_ATOMS: atom_id res chain seq x y z
N MET A 1 12.64 -27.16 -6.16
CA MET A 1 11.88 -27.01 -4.90
C MET A 1 10.54 -26.35 -5.21
N LYS A 2 9.43 -27.02 -4.91
CA LYS A 2 8.08 -26.45 -5.10
C LYS A 2 7.92 -25.32 -4.07
N ARG A 3 7.86 -24.05 -4.50
CA ARG A 3 7.63 -22.91 -3.59
C ARG A 3 6.33 -23.19 -2.84
N LYS A 4 6.41 -23.27 -1.51
CA LYS A 4 5.23 -23.38 -0.65
C LYS A 4 4.47 -22.06 -0.81
N LEU A 5 3.27 -22.09 -1.39
CA LEU A 5 2.42 -20.88 -1.46
C LEU A 5 2.21 -20.39 -0.03
N ARG A 6 2.67 -19.16 0.26
CA ARG A 6 2.39 -18.48 1.52
C ARG A 6 1.31 -17.46 1.22
N ILE A 7 0.14 -17.65 1.82
CA ILE A 7 -0.93 -16.66 1.77
C ILE A 7 -0.51 -15.55 2.75
N ASN A 8 -0.59 -14.28 2.34
CA ASN A 8 -0.42 -13.19 3.29
C ASN A 8 -1.58 -13.27 4.30
N GLY A 9 -1.30 -13.37 5.59
CA GLY A 9 -2.34 -13.33 6.63
C GLY A 9 -2.98 -11.95 6.81
N HIS A 10 -2.82 -11.04 5.83
CA HIS A 10 -3.37 -9.70 5.86
C HIS A 10 -4.70 -9.72 5.12
N SER A 11 -5.82 -9.82 5.84
CA SER A 11 -7.16 -9.92 5.24
C SER A 11 -7.62 -8.69 4.46
N HIS A 12 -6.80 -7.63 4.37
CA HIS A 12 -7.13 -6.39 3.68
C HIS A 12 -6.08 -6.07 2.62
N LEU A 13 -6.55 -5.90 1.37
CA LEU A 13 -5.75 -5.30 0.30
C LEU A 13 -5.73 -3.78 0.49
N LEU A 14 -4.59 -3.17 0.16
CA LEU A 14 -4.45 -1.73 0.04
C LEU A 14 -5.14 -1.26 -1.25
N PRO A 15 -5.78 -0.09 -1.24
CA PRO A 15 -6.30 0.51 -2.47
C PRO A 15 -5.15 0.90 -3.41
N TYR A 16 -5.38 0.79 -4.71
CA TYR A 16 -4.46 1.34 -5.71
C TYR A 16 -4.40 2.87 -5.58
N PRO A 17 -3.28 3.53 -5.95
CA PRO A 17 -3.14 4.98 -5.83
C PRO A 17 -4.28 5.78 -6.45
N GLU A 18 -4.85 5.31 -7.56
CA GLU A 18 -5.98 5.88 -8.29
C GLU A 18 -7.34 5.70 -7.60
N GLU A 19 -7.46 4.73 -6.69
CA GLU A 19 -8.67 4.48 -5.90
C GLU A 19 -8.72 5.35 -4.63
N ILE A 20 -7.59 5.96 -4.26
CA ILE A 20 -7.49 6.81 -3.07
C ILE A 20 -8.02 8.21 -3.42
N PRO A 21 -9.06 8.72 -2.71
CA PRO A 21 -9.56 10.06 -2.93
C PRO A 21 -8.47 11.13 -2.81
N GLU A 22 -8.42 12.06 -3.77
CA GLU A 22 -7.34 13.06 -3.87
C GLU A 22 -7.17 13.90 -2.61
N PHE A 23 -8.27 14.27 -1.95
CA PHE A 23 -8.24 15.06 -0.72
C PHE A 23 -7.47 14.37 0.42
N MET A 24 -7.38 13.03 0.43
CA MET A 24 -6.63 12.29 1.46
C MET A 24 -5.14 12.50 1.30
N ARG A 25 -4.64 12.55 0.06
CA ARG A 25 -3.25 12.92 -0.25
C ARG A 25 -3.00 14.39 0.10
N GLU A 26 -3.89 15.29 -0.33
CA GLU A 26 -3.74 16.74 -0.11
C GLU A 26 -3.71 17.11 1.37
N LYS A 27 -4.56 16.50 2.20
CA LYS A 27 -4.58 16.70 3.66
C LYS A 27 -3.49 15.91 4.39
N GLY A 28 -2.71 15.11 3.66
CA GLY A 28 -1.69 14.24 4.21
C GLY A 28 -2.24 13.10 5.08
N ILE A 29 -3.49 12.69 4.90
CA ILE A 29 -4.18 11.68 5.71
C ILE A 29 -3.64 10.29 5.38
N PHE A 30 -3.63 9.92 4.10
CA PHE A 30 -3.10 8.66 3.61
C PHE A 30 -3.03 8.68 2.09
N TRP A 31 -1.94 8.17 1.53
CA TRP A 31 -1.83 7.83 0.11
C TRP A 31 -0.74 6.79 -0.09
N VAL A 32 -0.77 6.14 -1.25
CA VAL A 32 0.33 5.31 -1.73
C VAL A 32 1.05 6.09 -2.83
N ASP A 33 2.37 5.97 -2.91
CA ASP A 33 3.12 6.56 -4.02
C ASP A 33 2.76 5.91 -5.36
N LYS A 34 3.01 6.63 -6.47
CA LYS A 34 2.67 6.16 -7.81
C LYS A 34 3.31 4.81 -8.16
N GLU A 35 4.46 4.50 -7.55
CA GLU A 35 5.18 3.25 -7.76
C GLU A 35 4.72 2.10 -6.84
N ARG A 36 3.79 2.35 -5.91
CA ARG A 36 3.31 1.39 -4.90
C ARG A 36 4.41 0.83 -4.01
N LYS A 37 5.48 1.59 -3.81
CA LYS A 37 6.62 1.24 -2.95
C LYS A 37 6.43 1.71 -1.52
N PHE A 38 5.62 2.73 -1.28
CA PHE A 38 5.44 3.33 0.04
C PHE A 38 4.01 3.74 0.33
N MET A 39 3.54 3.39 1.52
CA MET A 39 2.42 4.04 2.18
C MET A 39 2.90 5.30 2.88
N LEU A 40 2.17 6.40 2.73
CA LEU A 40 2.55 7.73 3.16
C LEU A 40 1.42 8.37 3.97
N GLN A 41 1.80 9.05 5.05
CA GLN A 41 0.89 9.83 5.89
C GLN A 41 1.71 10.93 6.58
N LYS A 42 1.51 12.20 6.22
CA LYS A 42 2.31 13.33 6.71
C LYS A 42 3.81 12.97 6.81
N GLY A 43 4.44 13.20 7.97
CA GLY A 43 5.85 12.87 8.24
C GLY A 43 6.14 11.38 8.45
N TRP A 44 5.18 10.49 8.19
CA TRP A 44 5.33 9.04 8.29
C TRP A 44 5.35 8.39 6.90
N LYS A 45 6.21 7.37 6.77
CA LYS A 45 6.43 6.61 5.55
C LYS A 45 6.71 5.15 5.90
N ARG A 46 6.03 4.21 5.24
CA ARG A 46 6.26 2.76 5.41
C ARG A 46 6.40 2.07 4.06
N PRO A 47 7.45 1.26 3.85
CA PRO A 47 7.61 0.50 2.61
C PRO A 47 6.52 -0.56 2.46
N VAL A 48 6.03 -0.71 1.23
CA VAL A 48 5.26 -1.88 0.79
C VAL A 48 6.28 -2.95 0.38
N THR A 49 6.28 -4.08 1.07
CA THR A 49 7.34 -5.09 0.95
C THR A 49 7.02 -6.22 -0.02
N ASP A 50 5.77 -6.32 -0.47
CA ASP A 50 5.32 -7.41 -1.33
C ASP A 50 4.18 -6.94 -2.24
N SER A 51 4.09 -7.43 -3.47
CA SER A 51 3.01 -7.05 -4.39
C SER A 51 1.65 -7.60 -3.98
N SER A 52 1.60 -8.64 -3.14
CA SER A 52 0.36 -9.26 -2.64
C SER A 52 -0.49 -8.36 -1.73
N PHE A 53 -0.01 -7.17 -1.38
CA PHE A 53 -0.80 -6.18 -0.66
C PHE A 53 -1.82 -5.45 -1.55
N PHE A 54 -1.78 -5.60 -2.88
CA PHE A 54 -2.69 -4.99 -3.85
C PHE A 54 -3.38 -6.05 -4.73
#